data_AF-A0A101DAG0-F1
#
_entry.id   AF-A0A101DAG0-F1
#
_cell.length_a   1.000
_cell.length_b   1.000
_cell.length_c   1.000
_cell.angle_alpha   90.00
_cell.angle_beta   90.00
_cell.angle_gamma   90.00
#
_symmetry.space_group_name_H-M   'P 1'
#
loop_
_entity.id
_entity.type
_entity.pdbx_description
1 polymer ?
#
loop_
_entity_poly.entity_id
_entity_poly.type
_entity_poly.pdbx_seq_one_letter_code
_entity_poly.pdbx_strand_id
1 'polypeptide(L)' 'MIASNLLAFSTLLGGWLVYGLALLWAITRAPWVELFSDLRRQHLLFGTMLALFLLW' A
#
# COMPACT_ATOMS: atom_id res chain seq x y z
N MET A 1 -4.56 7.70 -14.39
CA MET A 1 -3.17 7.28 -14.09
C MET A 1 -2.22 8.16 -14.88
N ILE A 2 -1.27 8.83 -14.21
CA ILE A 2 -0.26 9.63 -14.91
C ILE A 2 0.65 8.64 -15.66
N ALA A 3 0.78 8.80 -16.97
CA ALA A 3 1.64 7.88 -17.73
C ALA A 3 3.10 8.07 -17.33
N SER A 4 3.86 6.98 -17.26
CA SER A 4 5.25 6.99 -16.78
C SER A 4 6.15 7.91 -17.61
N ASN A 5 5.84 8.09 -18.90
CA ASN A 5 6.57 8.99 -19.78
C ASN A 5 6.30 10.50 -19.53
N LEU A 6 5.30 10.85 -18.71
CA LEU A 6 5.02 12.25 -18.36
C LEU A 6 5.89 12.74 -17.19
N LEU A 7 6.48 11.83 -16.41
CA LEU A 7 7.35 12.20 -15.29
C LEU A 7 8.81 12.18 -15.72
N ALA A 8 9.54 13.23 -15.32
CA ALA A 8 10.99 13.21 -15.34
C ALA A 8 11.52 12.08 -14.43
N PHE A 9 12.64 11.47 -14.83
CA PHE A 9 13.26 10.38 -14.08
C PHE A 9 13.54 10.74 -12.62
N SER A 10 14.03 11.96 -12.35
CA SER A 10 14.29 12.45 -10.99
C SER A 10 13.02 12.49 -10.12
N THR A 11 11.89 12.89 -10.69
CA THR A 11 10.60 12.92 -10.00
C THR A 11 10.10 11.52 -9.71
N LEU A 12 10.27 10.60 -10.67
CA LEU A 12 9.91 9.19 -10.50
C LEU A 12 10.73 8.54 -9.37
N LEU A 13 12.06 8.76 -9.36
CA LEU A 13 12.97 8.25 -8.33
C LEU A 13 12.64 8.83 -6.95
N GLY A 14 12.43 10.14 -6.87
CA GLY A 14 12.06 10.81 -5.61
C GLY A 14 10.73 10.30 -5.07
N GLY A 15 9.72 10.17 -5.94
CA GLY A 15 8.43 9.59 -5.57
C GLY A 15 8.55 8.16 -5.05
N TRP A 16 9.36 7.32 -5.71
CA TRP A 16 9.62 5.96 -5.26
C TRP A 16 10.34 5.89 -3.92
N LEU A 17 11.34 6.75 -3.68
CA LEU A 17 12.04 6.78 -2.39
C LEU A 17 11.11 7.18 -1.25
N VAL A 18 10.33 8.25 -1.43
CA VAL A 18 9.37 8.71 -0.42
C VAL A 18 8.30 7.65 -0.17
N TYR A 19 7.73 7.09 -1.22
CA TYR A 19 6.72 6.04 -1.12
C TYR A 19 7.28 4.77 -0.46
N GLY A 20 8.48 4.35 -0.85
CA GLY A 20 9.17 3.18 -0.28
C GLY A 20 9.43 3.34 1.22
N LEU A 21 9.90 4.50 1.65
CA LEU A 21 10.12 4.79 3.08
C LEU A 21 8.79 4.78 3.86
N ALA A 22 7.73 5.39 3.31
CA ALA A 22 6.41 5.38 3.92
C ALA A 22 5.85 3.95 4.02
N LEU A 23 6.05 3.13 2.99
CA LEU A 23 5.62 1.73 2.96
C LEU A 23 6.38 0.90 4.00
N LEU A 24 7.70 1.03 4.07
CA LEU A 24 8.51 0.36 5.09
C LEU A 24 8.06 0.75 6.50
N TRP A 25 7.79 2.03 6.73
CA TRP A 25 7.29 2.51 8.00
C TRP A 25 5.91 1.91 8.34
N ALA A 26 4.98 1.91 7.40
CA ALA A 26 3.66 1.30 7.58
C ALA A 26 3.76 -0.21 7.85
N ILE A 27 4.64 -0.92 7.13
CA ILE A 27 4.90 -2.34 7.34
C ILE A 27 5.38 -2.57 8.76
N THR A 28 6.37 -1.82 9.25
CA THR A 28 6.87 -2.04 10.63
C THR A 28 5.85 -1.75 11.73
N ARG A 29 4.80 -0.96 11.44
CA ARG A 29 3.77 -0.56 12.41
C ARG A 29 2.53 -1.47 12.40
N ALA A 30 2.34 -2.27 11.36
CA ALA A 30 1.15 -3.12 11.25
C ALA A 30 1.18 -4.28 12.27
N PRO A 31 0.03 -4.62 12.90
CA PRO A 31 -0.06 -5.72 13.86
C PRO A 31 -0.11 -7.07 13.13
N TRP A 32 1.00 -7.46 12.50
CA TRP A 32 1.09 -8.67 11.66
C TRP A 32 0.61 -9.94 12.37
N VAL A 33 1.00 -10.11 13.63
CA VAL A 33 0.66 -11.32 14.40
C VAL A 33 -0.85 -11.46 14.57
N GLU A 34 -1.56 -10.37 14.89
CA GLU A 34 -3.02 -10.37 14.99
C GLU A 34 -3.68 -10.58 13.62
N LEU A 35 -3.12 -10.02 12.56
CA LEU A 35 -3.60 -10.19 11.19
C LEU A 35 -3.54 -11.64 10.72
N PHE A 36 -2.43 -12.33 11.02
CA PHE A 36 -2.22 -13.72 10.61
C PHE A 36 -2.94 -14.72 11.52
N SER A 37 -3.09 -14.39 12.81
CA SER A 37 -3.73 -15.29 13.77
C SER A 37 -5.26 -15.15 13.80
N ASP A 38 -5.82 -13.98 13.46
CA ASP A 38 -7.26 -13.72 13.55
C ASP A 38 -7.91 -13.68 12.16
N LEU A 39 -8.56 -14.79 11.79
CA LEU A 39 -9.23 -14.96 10.50
C LEU A 39 -10.30 -13.88 10.24
N ARG A 40 -10.94 -13.35 11.29
CA ARG A 40 -11.99 -12.32 11.15
C ARG A 40 -11.38 -11.00 10.67
N ARG A 41 -10.21 -10.63 11.20
CA ARG A 41 -9.49 -9.41 10.81
C ARG A 41 -8.95 -9.52 9.41
N GLN A 42 -8.46 -10.70 9.02
CA GLN A 42 -8.01 -10.98 7.67
C GLN A 42 -9.14 -10.80 6.64
N HIS A 43 -10.34 -11.31 6.93
CA HIS A 43 -11.49 -11.18 6.04
C HIS A 43 -11.92 -9.72 5.85
N LEU A 44 -11.92 -8.92 6.93
CA LEU A 44 -12.22 -7.49 6.87
C LEU A 44 -11.19 -6.73 6.01
N LEU A 45 -9.91 -7.10 6.12
CA LEU A 45 -8.82 -6.48 5.36
C LEU A 45 -8.94 -6.79 3.86
N PHE A 46 -9.23 -8.04 3.49
CA PHE A 46 -9.50 -8.38 2.10
C PHE A 46 -10.78 -7.74 1.56
N GLY A 47 -11.84 -7.70 2.36
CA GLY A 47 -13.10 -7.04 1.98
C GLY A 47 -12.92 -5.54 1.72
N THR A 48 -12.17 -4.85 2.57
CA THR A 48 -11.85 -3.42 2.39
C THR A 48 -10.95 -3.20 1.18
N MET A 49 -9.94 -4.05 0.96
CA MET A 49 -9.10 -3.99 -0.25
C MET A 49 -9.91 -4.20 -1.53
N LEU A 50 -10.85 -5.15 -1.53
CA LEU A 50 -11.77 -5.39 -2.65
C LEU A 50 -12.68 -4.16 -2.90
N ALA A 51 -13.25 -3.59 -1.84
CA ALA A 51 -14.12 -2.42 -1.97
C ALA A 51 -13.38 -1.20 -2.52
N LEU A 52 -12.14 -0.95 -2.06
CA LEU A 52 -11.28 0.11 -2.59
C LEU A 52 -10.92 -0.13 -4.06
N PHE A 53 -10.66 -1.38 -4.44
CA PHE A 53 -10.40 -1.75 -5.84
C PHE A 53 -11.64 -1.55 -6.73
N LEU A 54 -12.85 -1.89 -6.26
CA LEU A 54 -14.09 -1.64 -7.01
C LEU A 54 -14.44 -0.15 -7.09
N LEU A 55 -14.08 0.63 -6.07
CA LEU A 55 -14.32 2.06 -6.02
C LEU A 55 -13.43 2.84 -6.99
N TRP A 56 -12.20 2.39 -7.16
CA TRP A 56 -11.17 3.01 -8.00
C TRP A 56 -11.37 2.71 -9.49
#